data_AF-A0A8J5BTK4-F1
#
_entry.id   AF-A0A8J5BTK4-F1
#
_cell.length_a   1.000
_cell.length_b   1.000
_cell.length_c   1.000
_cell.angle_alpha   90.00
_cell.angle_beta   90.00
_cell.angle_gamma   90.00
#
_symmetry.space_group_name_H-M   'P 1'
#
loop_
_entity.id
_entity.type
_entity.pdbx_description
1 polymer ?
#
loop_
_entity_poly.entity_id
_entity_poly.type
_entity_poly.pdbx_seq_one_letter_code
_entity_poly.pdbx_strand_id
1 'polypeptide(L)'
;MVAPHAILQLRRSRAASGAWVKAGQQAGAGRGGMQHKVKILVVGPPECGKTTLTNFLSEAGEVGGGGYRPTKGCRIVEFEIPNLNVNNMTAKVEVELWDISGDRRYESCWPATQKGCNGVVFVYNPGQDDQARTLDSLYNQFAAQQGVRETQCVVFCHHKPGVQGKGAKLSNAFSKIPLIDTQLEEDSGSVRRDFNNFVASVLSHVSAVAEMQENSILM
;
A
#
# COMPACT_ATOMS: atom_id res chain seq x y z
N MET A 1 -3.73 -22.91 28.50
CA MET A 1 -5.03 -22.37 28.06
C MET A 1 -4.77 -21.28 27.05
N VAL A 2 -5.00 -21.56 25.77
CA VAL A 2 -4.78 -20.60 24.66
C VAL A 2 -6.07 -19.80 24.50
N ALA A 3 -5.98 -18.48 24.56
CA ALA A 3 -7.14 -17.60 24.44
C ALA A 3 -7.80 -17.74 23.05
N PRO A 4 -9.13 -17.59 22.94
CA PRO A 4 -9.84 -17.73 21.68
C PRO A 4 -9.47 -16.59 20.73
N HIS A 5 -9.19 -16.96 19.48
CA HIS A 5 -9.08 -16.13 18.28
C HIS A 5 -9.50 -14.66 18.46
N ALA A 6 -8.55 -13.74 18.38
CA ALA A 6 -8.84 -12.36 18.02
C ALA A 6 -9.54 -12.37 16.66
N ILE A 7 -10.86 -12.18 16.66
CA ILE A 7 -11.65 -12.05 15.44
C ILE A 7 -11.11 -10.82 14.71
N LEU A 8 -10.41 -11.04 13.60
CA LEU A 8 -9.97 -9.96 12.73
C LEU A 8 -11.22 -9.23 12.22
N GLN A 9 -11.45 -8.00 12.69
CA GLN A 9 -12.52 -7.16 12.17
C GLN A 9 -12.13 -6.65 10.78
N LEU A 10 -12.35 -7.48 9.77
CA LEU A 10 -12.19 -7.08 8.37
C LEU A 10 -13.36 -6.21 7.95
N ARG A 11 -13.06 -4.98 7.55
CA ARG A 11 -14.02 -4.11 6.85
C ARG A 11 -13.55 -3.92 5.42
N ARG A 12 -14.30 -4.45 4.45
CA ARG A 12 -14.09 -4.22 3.01
C ARG A 12 -14.92 -3.02 2.57
N SER A 13 -14.31 -2.11 1.82
CA SER A 13 -15.00 -1.01 1.13
C SER A 13 -14.45 -0.87 -0.28
N ARG A 14 -15.33 -0.72 -1.27
CA ARG A 14 -14.93 -0.27 -2.61
C ARG A 14 -14.95 1.24 -2.64
N ALA A 15 -13.91 1.84 -3.21
CA ALA A 15 -13.95 3.24 -3.56
C ALA A 15 -15.02 3.49 -4.63
N ALA A 16 -15.73 4.60 -4.53
CA ALA A 16 -16.60 5.05 -5.62
C ALA A 16 -15.66 5.46 -6.77
N SER A 17 -15.78 4.81 -7.92
CA SER A 17 -15.01 5.19 -9.11
C SER A 17 -15.34 6.63 -9.48
N GLY A 18 -14.44 7.57 -9.18
CA GLY A 18 -14.54 8.96 -9.60
C GLY A 18 -14.52 9.02 -11.13
N ALA A 19 -15.61 9.50 -11.72
CA ALA A 19 -15.76 9.60 -13.17
C ALA A 19 -14.86 10.71 -13.76
N TRP A 20 -13.83 10.30 -14.49
CA TRP A 20 -13.15 11.08 -15.54
C TRP A 20 -12.76 10.04 -16.61
N VAL A 21 -13.09 10.13 -17.92
CA VAL A 21 -13.18 11.24 -18.87
C VAL A 21 -14.20 10.86 -19.97
N LYS A 22 -15.19 11.71 -20.29
CA LYS A 22 -15.78 11.72 -21.65
C LYS A 22 -15.02 12.75 -22.48
N ALA A 23 -13.94 12.29 -23.09
CA ALA A 23 -13.32 12.92 -24.25
C ALA A 23 -12.93 11.76 -25.16
N GLY A 24 -13.47 11.78 -26.37
CA GLY A 24 -13.72 10.60 -27.18
C GLY A 24 -12.49 9.74 -27.47
N GLN A 25 -12.68 8.43 -27.33
CA GLN A 25 -11.85 7.46 -28.00
C GLN A 25 -12.75 6.43 -28.66
N GLN A 26 -12.62 6.32 -29.98
CA GLN A 26 -13.30 5.33 -30.80
C GLN A 26 -13.08 3.94 -30.23
N ALA A 27 -14.16 3.16 -30.17
CA ALA A 27 -14.14 1.76 -29.79
C ALA A 27 -13.34 0.97 -30.84
N GLY A 28 -12.05 0.76 -30.56
CA GLY A 28 -11.29 -0.35 -31.11
C GLY A 28 -11.56 -1.58 -30.24
N ALA A 29 -12.08 -2.65 -30.84
CA ALA A 29 -12.19 -3.96 -30.20
C ALA A 29 -10.78 -4.49 -29.88
N GLY A 30 -10.24 -4.12 -28.72
CA GLY A 30 -8.99 -4.63 -28.18
C GLY A 30 -9.24 -5.97 -27.49
N ARG A 31 -8.44 -6.98 -27.84
CA ARG A 31 -8.28 -8.24 -27.10
C ARG A 31 -8.36 -7.99 -25.59
N GLY A 32 -9.16 -8.78 -24.87
CA GLY A 32 -9.40 -8.63 -23.44
C GLY A 32 -8.11 -8.35 -22.67
N GLY A 33 -7.97 -7.11 -22.19
CA GLY A 33 -6.79 -6.70 -21.43
C GLY A 33 -6.69 -7.55 -20.17
N MET A 34 -5.52 -8.14 -19.93
CA MET A 34 -5.25 -8.90 -18.71
C MET A 34 -5.49 -8.00 -17.50
N GLN A 35 -6.52 -8.31 -16.72
CA GLN A 35 -6.82 -7.58 -15.50
C GLN A 35 -5.89 -8.07 -14.41
N HIS A 36 -4.97 -7.22 -13.97
CA HIS A 36 -4.04 -7.56 -12.90
C HIS A 36 -4.64 -7.19 -11.55
N LYS A 37 -4.42 -8.02 -10.54
CA LYS A 37 -4.83 -7.75 -9.16
C LYS A 37 -3.62 -7.82 -8.25
N VAL A 38 -3.42 -6.79 -7.42
CA VAL A 38 -2.33 -6.74 -6.45
C VAL A 38 -2.86 -6.48 -5.05
N LYS A 39 -2.29 -7.20 -4.07
CA LYS A 39 -2.52 -7.00 -2.64
C LYS A 39 -1.36 -6.24 -2.04
N ILE A 40 -1.63 -5.04 -1.52
CA ILE A 40 -0.63 -4.16 -0.90
C ILE A 40 -0.97 -3.96 0.57
N LEU A 41 0.01 -4.14 1.46
CA LEU A 41 -0.15 -3.87 2.89
C LEU A 41 0.34 -2.46 3.22
N VAL A 42 -0.41 -1.71 4.01
CA VAL A 42 0.03 -0.43 4.59
C VAL A 42 0.31 -0.65 6.06
N VAL A 43 1.58 -0.50 6.45
CA VAL A 43 2.12 -0.92 7.74
C VAL A 43 2.89 0.22 8.38
N GLY A 44 2.80 0.38 9.70
CA GLY A 44 3.43 1.50 10.40
C GLY A 44 2.87 1.68 11.80
N PRO A 45 3.51 2.48 12.67
CA PRO A 45 3.07 2.71 14.05
C PRO A 45 1.65 3.30 14.14
N PRO A 46 0.97 3.21 15.30
CA PRO A 46 -0.27 3.95 15.53
C PRO A 46 -0.09 5.43 15.19
N GLU A 47 -1.16 6.05 14.71
CA GLU A 47 -1.16 7.49 14.41
C GLU A 47 -0.14 7.97 13.37
N CYS A 48 0.54 7.12 12.59
CA CYS A 48 1.46 7.61 11.54
C CYS A 48 0.78 8.13 10.26
N GLY A 49 -0.54 8.01 10.13
CA GLY A 49 -1.32 8.52 8.98
C GLY A 49 -1.71 7.51 7.90
N LYS A 50 -1.48 6.20 8.12
CA LYS A 50 -1.87 5.12 7.20
C LYS A 50 -3.29 5.26 6.66
N THR A 51 -4.27 5.42 7.54
CA THR A 51 -5.69 5.51 7.18
C THR A 51 -5.98 6.72 6.30
N THR A 52 -5.33 7.86 6.57
CA THR A 52 -5.43 9.08 5.75
C THR A 52 -4.87 8.84 4.35
N LEU A 53 -3.67 8.25 4.26
CA LEU A 53 -3.04 7.89 2.98
C LEU A 53 -3.90 6.88 2.21
N THR A 54 -4.40 5.82 2.85
CA THR A 54 -5.29 4.83 2.22
C THR A 54 -6.55 5.48 1.67
N ASN A 55 -7.20 6.36 2.42
CA ASN A 55 -8.39 7.09 1.94
C ASN A 55 -8.05 7.97 0.73
N PHE A 56 -6.94 8.70 0.80
CA PHE A 56 -6.48 9.57 -0.28
C PHE A 56 -6.16 8.80 -1.57
N LEU A 57 -5.37 7.73 -1.46
CA LEU A 57 -4.92 6.91 -2.60
C LEU A 57 -6.07 6.19 -3.27
N SER A 58 -7.05 5.73 -2.48
CA SER A 58 -8.21 5.03 -3.00
C SER A 58 -9.32 5.94 -3.49
N GLU A 59 -9.23 7.26 -3.29
CA GLU A 59 -10.37 8.18 -3.50
C GLU A 59 -11.60 7.84 -2.66
N ALA A 60 -11.46 7.00 -1.63
CA ALA A 60 -12.49 6.75 -0.65
C ALA A 60 -12.64 8.01 0.22
N GLY A 61 -13.58 8.88 -0.16
CA GLY A 61 -13.85 10.15 0.49
C GLY A 61 -14.00 10.06 2.02
N GLU A 62 -13.05 10.68 2.72
CA GLU A 62 -13.17 11.80 3.68
C GLU A 62 -11.73 12.02 4.19
N VAL A 63 -11.06 13.02 3.62
CA VAL A 63 -9.82 13.56 4.20
C VAL A 63 -10.27 14.68 5.14
N GLY A 64 -10.31 14.39 6.43
CA GLY A 64 -10.49 15.43 7.46
C GLY A 64 -11.93 15.90 7.67
N GLY A 65 -12.68 15.14 8.49
CA GLY A 65 -13.96 15.60 9.05
C GLY A 65 -14.23 15.14 10.49
N GLY A 66 -13.55 14.10 10.97
CA GLY A 66 -13.69 13.57 12.33
C GLY A 66 -12.33 13.41 13.02
N GLY A 67 -12.32 13.55 14.34
CA GLY A 67 -11.14 13.27 15.16
C GLY A 67 -10.59 11.86 14.95
N TYR A 68 -9.36 11.63 15.44
CA TYR A 68 -8.65 10.36 15.23
C TYR A 68 -9.47 9.14 15.71
N ARG A 69 -9.58 8.14 14.82
CA ARG A 69 -10.23 6.85 15.11
C ARG A 69 -9.24 5.73 14.78
N PRO A 70 -8.70 5.01 15.78
CA PRO A 70 -7.77 3.91 15.54
C PRO A 70 -8.38 2.83 14.64
N THR A 71 -7.60 2.37 13.66
CA THR A 71 -7.96 1.20 12.84
C THR A 71 -8.01 -0.04 13.73
N LYS A 72 -9.15 -0.71 13.77
CA LYS A 72 -9.32 -1.98 14.49
C LYS A 72 -8.92 -3.14 13.58
N GLY A 73 -7.85 -3.86 13.92
CA GLY A 73 -7.40 -5.02 13.15
C GLY A 73 -6.85 -4.67 11.77
N CYS A 74 -7.72 -4.69 10.75
CA CYS A 74 -7.36 -4.43 9.35
C CYS A 74 -8.58 -3.93 8.56
N ARG A 75 -8.37 -2.94 7.69
CA ARG A 75 -9.37 -2.48 6.72
C ARG A 75 -8.86 -2.74 5.31
N ILE A 76 -9.72 -3.21 4.42
CA ILE A 76 -9.39 -3.46 3.01
C ILE A 76 -10.13 -2.43 2.17
N VAL A 77 -9.39 -1.68 1.37
CA VAL A 77 -9.94 -0.75 0.39
C VAL A 77 -9.57 -1.22 -1.01
N GLU A 78 -10.58 -1.36 -1.86
CA GLU A 78 -10.43 -1.82 -3.25
C GLU A 78 -10.63 -0.65 -4.20
N PHE A 79 -9.70 -0.46 -5.14
CA PHE A 79 -9.79 0.55 -6.20
C PHE A 79 -9.02 0.11 -7.46
N GLU A 80 -9.24 0.82 -8.56
CA GLU A 80 -8.59 0.52 -9.85
C GLU A 80 -7.64 1.65 -10.26
N ILE A 81 -6.51 1.26 -10.87
CA ILE A 81 -5.61 2.17 -11.60
C ILE A 81 -5.75 1.81 -13.09
N PRO A 82 -6.47 2.62 -13.89
CA PRO A 82 -6.89 2.22 -15.23
C PRO A 82 -5.77 2.24 -16.27
N ASN A 83 -4.81 3.16 -16.14
CA ASN A 83 -3.77 3.42 -17.13
C ASN A 83 -2.38 3.41 -16.50
N LEU A 84 -2.04 2.33 -15.80
CA LEU A 84 -0.72 2.20 -15.19
C LEU A 84 0.32 1.81 -16.24
N ASN A 85 1.39 2.60 -16.39
CA ASN A 85 2.50 2.24 -17.27
C ASN A 85 3.43 1.26 -16.55
N VAL A 86 3.56 0.05 -17.09
CA VAL A 86 4.46 -1.01 -16.61
C VAL A 86 5.26 -1.51 -17.80
N ASN A 87 6.59 -1.36 -17.77
CA ASN A 87 7.49 -1.79 -18.86
C ASN A 87 7.06 -1.30 -20.25
N ASN A 88 6.67 -0.03 -20.36
CA ASN A 88 6.17 0.62 -21.58
C ASN A 88 4.83 0.07 -22.11
N MET A 89 4.10 -0.68 -21.29
CA MET A 89 2.75 -1.16 -21.57
C MET A 89 1.74 -0.53 -20.60
N THR A 90 0.57 -0.18 -21.11
CA THR A 90 -0.54 0.29 -20.27
C THR A 90 -1.32 -0.90 -19.73
N ALA A 91 -1.44 -0.99 -18.41
CA ALA A 91 -2.19 -2.02 -17.71
C ALA A 91 -3.29 -1.40 -16.83
N LYS A 92 -4.43 -2.09 -16.77
CA LYS A 92 -5.46 -1.85 -15.76
C LYS A 92 -5.17 -2.75 -14.55
N VAL A 93 -5.04 -2.14 -13.38
CA VAL A 93 -4.71 -2.84 -12.13
C VAL A 93 -5.78 -2.63 -11.08
N GLU A 94 -6.29 -3.72 -10.48
CA GLU A 94 -7.10 -3.71 -9.27
C GLU A 94 -6.16 -3.81 -8.05
N VAL A 95 -6.25 -2.84 -7.15
CA VAL A 95 -5.47 -2.79 -5.92
C VAL A 95 -6.37 -3.12 -4.73
N GLU A 96 -6.02 -4.16 -3.98
CA GLU A 96 -6.50 -4.33 -2.60
C GLU A 96 -5.49 -3.70 -1.65
N LEU A 97 -5.82 -2.55 -1.08
CA LEU A 97 -4.99 -1.85 -0.11
C LEU A 97 -5.44 -2.21 1.31
N TRP A 98 -4.60 -2.98 2.01
CA TRP A 98 -4.87 -3.46 3.36
C TRP A 98 -4.24 -2.51 4.39
N ASP A 99 -5.05 -1.63 4.96
CA ASP A 99 -4.70 -0.71 6.05
C ASP A 99 -4.64 -1.48 7.38
N ILE A 100 -3.43 -1.83 7.80
CA ILE A 100 -3.18 -2.67 8.99
C ILE A 100 -3.09 -1.79 10.23
N SER A 101 -3.72 -2.22 11.33
CA SER A 101 -3.54 -1.54 12.61
C SER A 101 -2.09 -1.64 13.08
N GLY A 102 -1.51 -0.50 13.49
CA GLY A 102 -0.19 -0.46 14.13
C GLY A 102 -0.23 -0.80 15.62
N ASP A 103 -1.42 -1.05 16.18
CA ASP A 103 -1.58 -1.37 17.60
C ASP A 103 -1.24 -2.85 17.85
N ARG A 104 -0.31 -3.09 18.78
CA ARG A 104 0.20 -4.42 19.12
C ARG A 104 -0.88 -5.40 19.57
N ARG A 105 -2.02 -4.91 20.06
CA ARG A 105 -3.18 -5.76 20.41
C ARG A 105 -3.73 -6.58 19.24
N TYR A 106 -3.39 -6.21 18.00
CA TYR A 106 -3.80 -6.93 16.79
C TYR A 106 -2.67 -7.77 16.16
N GLU A 107 -1.50 -7.88 16.80
CA GLU A 107 -0.34 -8.65 16.30
C GLU A 107 -0.69 -10.11 15.97
N SER A 108 -1.56 -10.74 16.78
CA SER A 108 -2.01 -12.11 16.56
C SER A 108 -2.69 -12.33 15.21
N CYS A 109 -3.19 -11.26 14.58
CA CYS A 109 -3.89 -11.34 13.30
C CYS A 109 -2.98 -11.00 12.10
N TRP A 110 -1.77 -10.49 12.32
CA TRP A 110 -0.85 -10.12 11.24
C TRP A 110 -0.47 -11.27 10.30
N PRO A 111 -0.26 -12.53 10.76
CA PRO A 111 0.01 -13.64 9.84
C PRO A 111 -1.09 -13.84 8.79
N ALA A 112 -2.37 -13.63 9.17
CA ALA A 112 -3.48 -13.74 8.25
C ALA A 112 -3.50 -12.60 7.20
N THR A 113 -3.04 -11.39 7.56
CA THR A 113 -2.97 -10.27 6.63
C THR A 113 -1.77 -10.36 5.70
N GLN A 114 -0.67 -10.98 6.13
CA GLN A 114 0.57 -11.14 5.36
C GLN A 114 0.44 -12.11 4.17
N LYS A 115 -0.39 -13.15 4.29
CA LYS A 115 -0.53 -14.18 3.26
C LYS A 115 -0.88 -13.59 1.88
N GLY A 116 -0.08 -13.92 0.87
CA GLY A 116 -0.31 -13.51 -0.53
C GLY A 116 -0.11 -12.01 -0.79
N CYS A 117 0.60 -11.30 0.09
CA CYS A 117 1.00 -9.91 -0.14
C CYS A 117 1.93 -9.79 -1.37
N ASN A 118 1.67 -8.83 -2.24
CA ASN A 118 2.52 -8.52 -3.39
C ASN A 118 3.47 -7.34 -3.12
N GLY A 119 3.13 -6.44 -2.19
CA GLY A 119 4.02 -5.35 -1.78
C GLY A 119 3.61 -4.66 -0.47
N VAL A 120 4.55 -3.93 0.13
CA VAL A 120 4.37 -3.29 1.44
C VAL A 120 4.73 -1.80 1.38
N VAL A 121 3.81 -0.96 1.84
CA VAL A 121 4.05 0.46 2.12
C VAL A 121 4.30 0.60 3.62
N PHE A 122 5.52 0.98 4.00
CA PHE A 122 5.87 1.34 5.36
C PHE A 122 5.59 2.83 5.58
N VAL A 123 4.93 3.18 6.69
CA VAL A 123 4.55 4.58 6.97
C VAL A 123 5.03 4.97 8.36
N TYR A 124 5.69 6.12 8.46
CA TYR A 124 5.99 6.77 9.73
C TYR A 124 5.74 8.28 9.63
N ASN A 125 5.46 8.93 10.75
CA ASN A 125 5.35 10.38 10.84
C ASN A 125 6.66 10.94 11.43
N PRO A 126 7.34 11.90 10.76
CA PRO A 126 8.57 12.49 11.29
C PRO A 126 8.36 13.34 12.54
N GLY A 127 7.12 13.70 12.89
CA GLY A 127 6.80 14.38 14.16
C GLY A 127 6.90 13.50 15.41
N GLN A 128 7.25 12.21 15.28
CA GLN A 128 7.47 11.29 16.40
C GLN A 128 8.74 10.45 16.17
N ASP A 129 9.78 10.72 16.95
CA ASP A 129 11.14 10.18 16.75
C ASP A 129 11.27 8.65 16.85
N ASP A 130 10.36 7.99 17.56
CA ASP A 130 10.36 6.54 17.78
C ASP A 130 9.69 5.76 16.65
N GLN A 131 8.88 6.41 15.83
CA GLN A 131 8.13 5.74 14.77
C GLN A 131 9.06 5.18 13.68
N ALA A 132 10.08 5.93 13.30
CA ALA A 132 11.08 5.48 12.33
C ALA A 132 11.81 4.22 12.82
N ARG A 133 12.17 4.15 14.10
CA ARG A 133 12.82 2.97 14.71
C ARG A 133 11.89 1.75 14.74
N THR A 134 10.59 1.98 14.90
CA THR A 134 9.60 0.89 14.89
C THR A 134 9.51 0.20 13.52
N LEU A 135 9.87 0.90 12.44
CA LEU A 135 9.85 0.33 11.10
C LEU A 135 10.77 -0.89 10.95
N ASP A 136 11.89 -0.97 11.68
CA ASP A 136 12.80 -2.13 11.60
C ASP A 136 12.09 -3.43 11.99
N SER A 137 11.36 -3.41 13.12
CA SER A 137 10.57 -4.57 13.55
C SER A 137 9.45 -4.91 12.58
N LEU A 138 8.84 -3.90 11.95
CA LEU A 138 7.75 -4.09 11.00
C LEU A 138 8.26 -4.64 9.67
N TYR A 139 9.42 -4.18 9.20
CA TYR A 139 10.08 -4.70 8.01
C TYR A 139 10.40 -6.18 8.15
N ASN A 140 10.96 -6.57 9.30
CA ASN A 140 11.26 -7.97 9.56
C ASN A 140 10.00 -8.85 9.47
N GLN A 141 8.88 -8.40 10.04
CA GLN A 141 7.65 -9.19 10.11
C GLN A 141 6.86 -9.22 8.80
N PHE A 142 6.74 -8.08 8.13
CA PHE A 142 5.87 -7.91 6.96
C PHE A 142 6.58 -8.06 5.62
N ALA A 143 7.91 -7.91 5.58
CA ALA A 143 8.67 -8.07 4.35
C ALA A 143 9.66 -9.25 4.43
N ALA A 144 10.66 -9.17 5.31
CA ALA A 144 11.77 -10.14 5.31
C ALA A 144 11.30 -11.58 5.57
N GLN A 145 10.48 -11.80 6.60
CA GLN A 145 9.94 -13.14 6.92
C GLN A 145 8.94 -13.65 5.89
N GLN A 146 8.35 -12.76 5.08
CA GLN A 146 7.36 -13.10 4.06
C GLN A 146 7.97 -13.26 2.66
N GLY A 147 9.29 -13.08 2.53
CA GLY A 147 9.99 -13.13 1.24
C GLY A 147 9.64 -11.98 0.29
N VAL A 148 9.10 -10.87 0.79
CA VAL A 148 8.83 -9.67 0.00
C VAL A 148 10.15 -8.93 -0.24
N ARG A 149 10.47 -8.68 -1.51
CA ARG A 149 11.73 -8.04 -1.91
C ARG A 149 11.71 -6.54 -1.63
N GLU A 150 12.89 -5.94 -1.53
CA GLU A 150 13.05 -4.48 -1.37
C GLU A 150 12.35 -3.69 -2.48
N THR A 151 12.34 -4.20 -3.72
CA THR A 151 11.66 -3.62 -4.89
C THR A 151 10.12 -3.70 -4.82
N GLN A 152 9.61 -4.53 -3.91
CA GLN A 152 8.19 -4.65 -3.58
C GLN A 152 7.83 -3.87 -2.30
N CYS A 153 8.76 -3.02 -1.81
CA CYS A 153 8.57 -2.17 -0.65
C CYS A 153 8.75 -0.68 -1.01
N VAL A 154 8.08 0.19 -0.26
CA VAL A 154 8.31 1.64 -0.26
C VAL A 154 8.11 2.19 1.14
N VAL A 155 8.83 3.24 1.52
CA VAL A 155 8.64 3.96 2.77
C VAL A 155 8.05 5.34 2.51
N PHE A 156 6.92 5.65 3.13
CA PHE A 156 6.32 6.97 3.18
C PHE A 156 6.64 7.63 4.52
N CYS A 157 7.43 8.69 4.47
CA CYS A 157 7.56 9.67 5.54
C CYS A 157 6.36 10.61 5.44
N HIS A 158 5.36 10.45 6.30
CA HIS A 158 4.09 11.15 6.15
C HIS A 158 3.99 12.37 7.07
N HIS A 159 4.02 13.54 6.46
CA HIS A 159 3.84 14.83 7.11
C HIS A 159 2.35 15.09 7.31
N LYS A 160 1.92 14.94 8.56
CA LYS A 160 0.57 15.37 8.98
C LYS A 160 0.44 16.89 8.88
N PRO A 161 -0.79 17.42 8.76
CA PRO A 161 -1.04 18.86 8.80
C PRO A 161 -0.38 19.50 10.03
N GLY A 162 0.38 20.57 9.81
CA GLY A 162 1.10 21.31 10.85
C GLY A 162 2.35 20.63 11.41
N VAL A 163 2.72 19.43 10.96
CA VAL A 163 3.98 18.78 11.36
C VAL A 163 5.08 19.21 10.40
N GLN A 164 6.03 20.00 10.92
CA GLN A 164 7.28 20.30 10.23
C GLN A 164 8.39 19.39 10.76
N GLY A 165 9.22 18.88 9.85
CA GLY A 165 10.33 18.00 10.20
C GLY A 165 10.91 17.33 8.96
N LYS A 166 12.20 17.00 9.02
CA LYS A 166 12.82 16.17 7.98
C LYS A 166 12.62 14.70 8.33
N GLY A 167 12.57 13.85 7.32
CA GLY A 167 12.56 12.40 7.52
C GLY A 167 13.72 11.94 8.40
N ALA A 168 13.46 10.93 9.23
CA ALA A 168 14.47 10.33 10.08
C ALA A 168 15.45 9.50 9.23
N LYS A 169 16.69 9.39 9.69
CA LYS A 169 17.64 8.42 9.12
C LYS A 169 17.19 7.02 9.49
N LEU A 170 16.68 6.28 8.51
CA LEU A 170 16.29 4.89 8.67
C LEU A 170 17.52 3.98 8.79
N SER A 171 17.31 2.76 9.29
CA SER A 171 18.38 1.76 9.39
C SER A 171 18.83 1.28 8.01
N ASN A 172 19.94 0.53 7.98
CA ASN A 172 20.47 -0.05 6.74
C ASN A 172 19.50 -1.03 6.06
N ALA A 173 18.51 -1.58 6.78
CA ALA A 173 17.48 -2.43 6.20
C ALA A 173 16.64 -1.70 5.13
N PHE A 174 16.58 -0.37 5.21
CA PHE A 174 15.85 0.47 4.26
C PHE A 174 16.76 1.14 3.22
N SER A 175 18.07 0.84 3.20
CA SER A 175 19.04 1.54 2.35
C SER A 175 18.76 1.46 0.84
N LYS A 176 18.02 0.43 0.41
CA LYS A 176 17.63 0.19 -0.99
C LYS A 176 16.13 0.38 -1.24
N ILE A 177 15.36 0.66 -0.18
CA ILE A 177 13.92 0.85 -0.27
C ILE A 177 13.68 2.36 -0.51
N PRO A 178 12.91 2.74 -1.54
CA PRO A 178 12.63 4.16 -1.78
C PRO A 178 11.96 4.79 -0.55
N LEU A 179 12.50 5.93 -0.10
CA LEU A 179 11.94 6.77 0.95
C LEU A 179 11.37 8.03 0.31
N ILE A 180 10.07 8.24 0.52
CA ILE A 180 9.30 9.30 -0.13
C ILE A 180 8.64 10.15 0.95
N ASP A 181 8.88 11.45 0.93
CA ASP A 181 8.17 12.41 1.77
C ASP A 181 6.76 12.60 1.20
N THR A 182 5.74 12.52 2.05
CA THR A 182 4.34 12.55 1.63
C THR A 182 3.56 13.58 2.45
N GLN A 183 3.10 14.63 1.77
CA GLN A 183 2.30 15.69 2.36
C GLN A 183 1.08 15.98 1.47
N LEU A 184 -0.10 15.62 1.97
CA LEU A 184 -1.33 15.63 1.16
C LEU A 184 -1.87 17.05 0.90
N GLU A 185 -1.62 18.01 1.80
CA GLU A 185 -2.09 19.39 1.64
C GLU A 185 -1.26 20.19 0.63
N GLU A 186 0.05 19.89 0.53
CA GLU A 186 0.96 20.62 -0.35
C GLU A 186 1.16 19.93 -1.70
N ASP A 187 1.33 18.60 -1.72
CA ASP A 187 1.71 17.87 -2.94
C ASP A 187 1.04 16.49 -3.05
N SER A 188 -0.28 16.48 -3.00
CA SER A 188 -1.08 15.27 -3.23
C SER A 188 -0.81 14.59 -4.58
N GLY A 189 -0.47 15.38 -5.61
CA GLY A 189 -0.21 14.89 -6.96
C GLY A 189 1.03 13.99 -7.06
N SER A 190 2.14 14.38 -6.41
CA SER A 190 3.35 13.55 -6.37
C SER A 190 3.13 12.27 -5.58
N VAL A 191 2.46 12.34 -4.41
CA VAL A 191 2.16 11.16 -3.57
C VAL A 191 1.42 10.08 -4.37
N ARG A 192 0.44 10.49 -5.19
CA ARG A 192 -0.29 9.56 -6.06
C ARG A 192 0.60 8.99 -7.18
N ARG A 193 1.43 9.83 -7.80
CA ARG A 193 2.37 9.39 -8.84
C ARG A 193 3.37 8.38 -8.29
N ASP A 194 3.92 8.65 -7.13
CA ASP A 194 4.91 7.79 -6.47
C ASP A 194 4.31 6.47 -6.02
N PHE A 195 3.08 6.49 -5.50
CA PHE A 195 2.34 5.27 -5.24
C PHE A 195 2.09 4.46 -6.53
N ASN A 196 1.69 5.11 -7.63
CA ASN A 196 1.51 4.42 -8.90
C ASN A 196 2.81 3.81 -9.42
N ASN A 197 3.94 4.52 -9.33
CA ASN A 197 5.27 4.00 -9.69
C ASN A 197 5.64 2.78 -8.85
N PHE A 198 5.33 2.80 -7.56
CA PHE A 198 5.49 1.66 -6.68
C PHE A 198 4.61 0.47 -7.10
N VAL A 199 3.33 0.70 -7.40
CA VAL A 199 2.43 -0.36 -7.91
C VAL A 199 2.96 -0.94 -9.22
N ALA A 200 3.51 -0.11 -10.12
CA ALA A 200 4.11 -0.57 -11.37
C ALA A 200 5.32 -1.49 -11.12
N SER A 201 6.19 -1.13 -10.16
CA SER A 201 7.31 -1.97 -9.72
C SER A 201 6.82 -3.33 -9.19
N VAL A 202 5.82 -3.31 -8.29
CA VAL A 202 5.21 -4.54 -7.75
C VAL A 202 4.62 -5.40 -8.87
N LEU A 203 3.88 -4.80 -9.81
CA LEU A 203 3.24 -5.52 -10.89
C LEU A 203 4.26 -6.17 -11.83
N SER A 204 5.36 -5.48 -12.14
CA SER A 204 6.44 -6.05 -12.96
C SER A 204 6.98 -7.37 -12.38
N HIS A 205 7.06 -7.48 -11.05
CA HIS A 205 7.44 -8.71 -10.37
C HIS A 205 6.35 -9.77 -10.41
N VAL A 206 5.08 -9.39 -10.17
CA VAL A 206 3.96 -10.34 -10.20
C VAL A 206 3.82 -10.98 -11.58
N SER A 207 3.91 -10.19 -12.65
CA SER A 207 3.84 -10.69 -14.03
C SER A 207 5.01 -11.62 -14.36
N ALA A 208 6.25 -11.26 -13.98
CA ALA A 208 7.41 -12.12 -14.21
C ALA A 208 7.29 -13.49 -13.50
N VAL A 209 6.72 -13.52 -12.30
CA VAL A 209 6.48 -14.79 -11.58
C VAL A 209 5.40 -15.63 -12.27
N ALA A 210 4.33 -15.01 -12.75
CA ALA A 210 3.26 -15.71 -13.47
C ALA A 210 3.80 -16.34 -14.77
N GLU A 211 4.58 -15.60 -15.57
CA GLU A 211 5.21 -16.09 -16.80
C GLU A 211 6.16 -17.28 -16.51
N MET A 212 6.97 -17.19 -15.45
CA MET A 212 7.85 -18.28 -15.04
C MET A 212 7.08 -19.55 -14.64
N GLN A 213 5.96 -19.39 -13.93
CA GLN A 213 5.10 -20.51 -13.52
C GLN A 213 4.42 -21.16 -14.72
N GLU A 214 3.89 -20.37 -15.65
CA GLU A 214 3.27 -20.88 -16.89
C GLU A 214 4.26 -21.70 -17.71
N ASN A 215 5.48 -21.19 -17.90
CA ASN A 215 6.53 -21.88 -18.65
C ASN A 215 7.00 -23.18 -17.98
N SER A 216 6.91 -23.28 -16.65
CA SER A 216 7.29 -24.47 -15.90
C SER A 216 6.29 -25.63 -16.01
N ILE A 217 5.04 -25.36 -16.36
CA ILE A 217 3.97 -26.38 -16.50
C ILE A 217 3.95 -26.98 -17.92
N LEU A 218 4.51 -26.27 -18.90
CA LEU A 218 4.55 -26.65 -20.31
C LEU A 218 5.78 -27.52 -20.69
N MET A 219 6.69 -27.79 -19.74
CA MET A 219 7.85 -28.68 -19.91
C MET A 219 7.66 -29.98 -19.12
#